data_AF-A0A850T0H6-F1
#
_entry.id   AF-A0A850T0H6-F1
#
_cell.length_a   1.000
_cell.length_b   1.000
_cell.length_c   1.000
_cell.angle_alpha   90.00
_cell.angle_beta   90.00
_cell.angle_gamma   90.00
#
_symmetry.space_group_name_H-M   'P 1'
#
loop_
_entity.id
_entity.type
_entity.pdbx_description
1 polymer ?
#
loop_
_entity_poly.entity_id
_entity_poly.type
_entity_poly.pdbx_seq_one_letter_code
_entity_poly.pdbx_strand_id
1 'polypeptide(L)' 'MSTVIPQGTALKKAIAWVSEKRQAQPELNVKKLANDACLQFDLSPKDSEFLLRFVKENPDTPS' A
#
# COMPACT_ATOMS: atom_id res chain seq x y z
N MET A 1 15.66 20.65 -15.80
CA MET A 1 14.76 20.38 -14.66
C MET A 1 14.31 18.93 -14.74
N SER A 2 15.07 18.03 -14.12
CA SER A 2 14.72 16.61 -14.07
C SER A 2 14.19 16.35 -12.68
N THR A 3 12.87 16.37 -12.51
CA THR A 3 12.24 15.77 -11.32
C THR A 3 12.43 14.26 -11.51
N VAL A 4 13.60 13.77 -11.09
CA VAL A 4 13.85 12.35 -10.93
C VAL A 4 12.95 11.96 -9.78
N ILE A 5 11.74 11.50 -10.08
CA ILE A 5 10.84 10.95 -9.07
C ILE A 5 11.62 9.78 -8.47
N PRO A 6 12.04 9.85 -7.19
CA PRO A 6 12.83 8.78 -6.63
C PRO A 6 11.94 7.53 -6.61
N GLN A 7 12.45 6.41 -7.12
CA GLN A 7 11.72 5.13 -7.30
C GLN A 7 10.84 4.74 -6.11
N GLY A 8 11.21 5.10 -4.87
CA GLY A 8 10.43 4.81 -3.67
C GLY A 8 9.19 5.69 -3.43
N THR A 9 8.83 6.63 -4.31
CA THR A 9 7.71 7.55 -4.07
C THR A 9 6.35 6.88 -4.25
N ALA A 10 6.20 6.04 -5.29
CA ALA A 10 4.96 5.32 -5.56
C ALA A 10 4.59 4.41 -4.38
N LEU A 11 5.56 3.63 -3.87
CA LEU A 11 5.37 2.76 -2.71
C LEU A 11 4.96 3.56 -1.46
N LYS A 12 5.62 4.68 -1.16
CA LYS A 12 5.25 5.53 -0.01
C LYS A 12 3.81 6.06 -0.12
N LYS A 13 3.41 6.50 -1.31
CA LYS A 13 2.03 6.98 -1.55
C LYS A 13 1.01 5.85 -1.42
N ALA A 14 1.34 4.65 -1.90
CA ALA A 14 0.51 3.46 -1.74
C ALA A 14 0.33 3.07 -0.26
N ILE A 15 1.41 3.08 0.54
CA ILE A 15 1.34 2.79 1.98
C ILE A 15 0.45 3.80 2.70
N ALA A 16 0.61 5.09 2.41
CA ALA A 16 -0.21 6.15 3.00
C ALA A 16 -1.69 5.96 2.64
N TRP A 17 -1.98 5.73 1.36
CA TRP A 17 -3.34 5.51 0.87
C TRP A 17 -4.00 4.27 1.50
N VAL A 18 -3.28 3.15 1.60
CA VAL A 18 -3.82 1.94 2.25
C VAL A 18 -4.08 2.18 3.73
N SER A 19 -3.21 2.90 4.42
CA SER A 19 -3.40 3.27 5.84
C SER A 19 -4.64 4.13 6.03
N GLU A 20 -4.81 5.18 5.21
CA GLU A 20 -6.01 6.02 5.24
C GLU A 20 -7.28 5.23 4.96
N LYS A 21 -7.27 4.38 3.93
CA LYS A 21 -8.42 3.51 3.58
C LYS A 21 -8.76 2.54 4.69
N ARG A 22 -7.76 1.97 5.35
CA ARG A 22 -7.95 1.06 6.48
C ARG A 22 -8.54 1.78 7.69
N GLN A 23 -8.14 3.02 7.97
CA GLN A 23 -8.75 3.82 9.03
C GLN A 23 -10.19 4.19 8.70
N ALA A 24 -10.48 4.53 7.45
CA ALA A 24 -11.83 4.85 6.99
C ALA A 24 -12.75 3.61 6.91
N GLN A 25 -12.19 2.44 6.61
CA GLN A 25 -12.92 1.19 6.38
C GLN A 25 -12.13 0.02 6.99
N PRO A 26 -12.18 -0.16 8.31
CA PRO A 26 -11.46 -1.26 8.99
C PRO A 26 -11.99 -2.65 8.58
N GLU A 27 -13.20 -2.70 8.02
CA GLU A 27 -13.87 -3.89 7.51
C GLU A 27 -13.32 -4.37 6.16
N LEU A 28 -12.67 -3.45 5.41
CA LEU A 28 -12.12 -3.77 4.10
C LEU A 28 -10.90 -4.67 4.23
N ASN A 29 -10.88 -5.72 3.40
CA ASN A 29 -9.75 -6.63 3.35
C ASN A 29 -8.47 -5.89 2.90
N VAL A 30 -7.45 -5.89 3.75
CA VAL A 30 -6.15 -5.27 3.47
C VAL A 30 -5.51 -5.75 2.17
N LYS A 31 -5.77 -7.00 1.75
CA LYS A 31 -5.32 -7.51 0.45
C LYS A 31 -5.96 -6.76 -0.73
N LYS A 32 -7.24 -6.42 -0.59
CA LYS A 32 -7.98 -5.65 -1.60
C LYS A 32 -7.42 -4.23 -1.69
N LEU A 33 -7.18 -3.59 -0.54
CA LEU A 33 -6.56 -2.27 -0.49
C LEU A 33 -5.15 -2.25 -1.11
N ALA A 34 -4.31 -3.23 -0.79
CA ALA A 34 -2.99 -3.33 -1.39
C ALA A 34 -3.06 -3.52 -2.92
N ASN A 35 -3.96 -4.39 -3.41
CA ASN A 35 -4.15 -4.59 -4.85
C ASN A 35 -4.63 -3.33 -5.57
N ASP A 36 -5.60 -2.61 -4.99
CA ASP A 36 -6.06 -1.32 -5.50
C ASP A 36 -4.92 -0.30 -5.57
N ALA A 37 -4.11 -0.23 -4.52
CA ALA A 37 -2.95 0.66 -4.48
C ALA A 37 -1.88 0.27 -5.52
N CYS A 38 -1.65 -1.03 -5.75
CA CYS A 38 -0.76 -1.49 -6.82
C CYS A 38 -1.18 -0.98 -8.19
N LEU A 39 -2.49 -1.08 -8.50
CA LEU A 39 -3.07 -0.60 -9.75
C LEU A 39 -3.07 0.93 -9.85
N GLN A 40 -3.33 1.62 -8.74
CA GLN A 40 -3.46 3.08 -8.71
C GLN A 40 -2.12 3.81 -8.74
N PHE A 41 -1.08 3.21 -8.17
CA PHE A 41 0.27 3.80 -8.09
C PHE A 41 1.27 3.15 -9.06
N ASP A 42 0.82 2.25 -9.94
CA ASP A 42 1.67 1.51 -10.89
C ASP A 42 2.87 0.85 -10.18
N LEU A 43 2.57 0.14 -9.08
CA LEU A 43 3.62 -0.50 -8.29
C LEU A 43 4.26 -1.65 -9.07
N SER A 44 5.59 -1.71 -9.01
CA SER A 44 6.32 -2.86 -9.54
C SER A 44 5.98 -4.14 -8.74
N PRO A 45 6.21 -5.34 -9.31
CA PRO A 45 5.96 -6.60 -8.61
C PRO A 45 6.64 -6.65 -7.22
N LYS A 46 7.88 -6.13 -7.13
CA LYS A 46 8.61 -5.99 -5.86
C LYS A 46 7.90 -5.10 -4.83
N ASP A 47 7.45 -3.92 -5.25
CA ASP A 47 6.76 -2.98 -4.36
C ASP A 47 5.40 -3.52 -3.92
N SER A 48 4.72 -4.21 -4.83
CA SER A 48 3.43 -4.87 -4.57
C SER A 48 3.56 -5.95 -3.51
N GLU A 49 4.59 -6.81 -3.61
CA GLU A 49 4.91 -7.79 -2.58
C GLU A 49 5.24 -7.14 -1.24
N PHE A 50 6.03 -6.07 -1.24
CA PHE A 50 6.37 -5.34 -0.02
C PHE A 50 5.11 -4.74 0.63
N LEU A 51 4.25 -4.08 -0.16
CA LEU A 51 3.00 -3.50 0.32
C LEU A 51 2.07 -4.59 0.89
N LEU A 52 1.87 -5.69 0.17
CA LEU A 52 1.07 -6.82 0.62
C LEU A 52 1.60 -7.43 1.92
N ARG A 53 2.93 -7.57 2.04
CA ARG A 53 3.57 -8.06 3.27
C ARG A 53 3.35 -7.08 4.42
N PHE A 54 3.59 -5.79 4.18
CA PHE A 54 3.43 -4.72 5.18
C PHE A 54 2.00 -4.67 5.74
N VAL A 55 0.99 -4.71 4.87
CA VAL A 55 -0.41 -4.63 5.30
C VAL A 55 -0.90 -5.92 5.96
N LYS A 56 -0.31 -7.08 5.60
CA LYS A 56 -0.63 -8.39 6.19
C LYS A 56 0.02 -8.58 7.56
N GLU A 57 1.23 -8.04 7.76
CA GLU A 57 2.01 -8.19 8.99
C GLU A 57 1.61 -7.21 10.09
N ASN A 58 0.85 -6.17 9.73
CA ASN A 58 0.12 -5.33 10.67
C ASN A 58 -1.38 -5.69 10.68
N PRO A 59 -1.83 -6.91 10.99
CA PRO A 59 -3.25 -7.11 11.23
C PRO A 59 -3.55 -6.50 12.60
N ASP A 60 -4.34 -5.43 12.67
CA ASP A 60 -4.99 -5.06 13.93
C ASP A 60 -5.97 -6.19 14.27
N THR A 61 -5.44 -7.26 14.84
CA THR A 61 -6.17 -8.29 15.56
C THR A 61 -5.37 -8.56 16.82
N PRO A 62 -5.73 -7.93 17.95
CA PRO A 62 -5.54 -8.56 19.26
C PRO A 62 -5.99 -10.01 19.17
N SER A 63 -5.08 -10.93 19.48
CA SER A 63 -5.39 -12.35 19.65
C SER A 63 -6.25 -12.58 20.88
#